data_AF-A0A1U9ZVP7-F1
#
_entry.id   AF-A0A1U9ZVP7-F1
#
_cell.length_a   1.000
_cell.length_b   1.000
_cell.length_c   1.000
_cell.angle_alpha   90.00
_cell.angle_beta   90.00
_cell.angle_gamma   90.00
#
_symmetry.space_group_name_H-M   'P 1'
#
loop_
_entity.id
_entity.type
_entity.pdbx_description
1 polymer ?
#
loop_
_entity_poly.entity_id
_entity_poly.type
_entity_poly.pdbx_seq_one_letter_code
_entity_poly.pdbx_strand_id
1 'polypeptide(L)'
;MSDDQRNLEKEEADWRDRVAAQRDATSQRRDQAAASRDEAAQHRDEQADERDQAARTQAREGHERREEEDTTDRRLHDLLWAAELRDRDAERRDRDAERRHGLLTWDGAGMAAEATLLAAERDQAAAEREQNRLDRAEIRRLLNALRELRLGADREEDRARENALGDRRASSEDRRASAADRAAGDRDRRASAMNRRESSTDRQAAAGRRTARRLKPEDDDTP
;
A
#
# COMPACT_ATOMS: atom_id res chain seq x y z
N MET A 1 15.57 -6.16 -76.84
CA MET A 1 14.60 -5.50 -75.91
C MET A 1 14.56 -4.03 -76.28
N SER A 2 13.38 -3.41 -76.35
CA SER A 2 13.30 -1.96 -76.58
C SER A 2 13.91 -1.19 -75.40
N ASP A 3 14.57 -0.07 -75.66
CA ASP A 3 15.10 0.82 -74.61
C ASP A 3 14.02 1.27 -73.62
N ASP A 4 12.78 1.39 -74.10
CA ASP A 4 11.61 1.66 -73.27
C ASP A 4 11.40 0.59 -72.20
N GLN A 5 11.61 -0.69 -72.53
CA GLN A 5 11.48 -1.79 -71.57
C GLN A 5 12.59 -1.74 -70.50
N ARG A 6 13.82 -1.37 -70.89
CA ARG A 6 14.95 -1.23 -69.95
C ARG A 6 14.76 -0.04 -69.00
N ASN A 7 14.13 1.03 -69.47
CA ASN A 7 13.78 2.18 -68.63
C ASN A 7 12.64 1.84 -67.66
N LEU A 8 11.59 1.17 -68.12
CA LEU A 8 10.48 0.72 -67.25
C LEU A 8 10.96 -0.20 -66.12
N GLU A 9 11.85 -1.16 -66.42
CA GLU A 9 12.41 -2.06 -65.39
C GLU A 9 13.27 -1.33 -64.35
N LYS A 10 13.99 -0.28 -64.78
CA LYS A 10 14.77 0.58 -63.86
C LYS A 10 13.84 1.39 -62.97
N GLU A 11 12.84 2.04 -63.56
CA GLU A 11 11.86 2.83 -62.82
C GLU A 11 11.09 1.97 -61.80
N GLU A 12 10.75 0.73 -62.17
CA GLU A 12 10.11 -0.22 -61.24
C GLU A 12 11.04 -0.60 -60.08
N ALA A 13 12.32 -0.85 -60.34
CA ALA A 13 13.30 -1.16 -59.31
C ALA A 13 13.52 0.02 -58.34
N ASP A 14 13.66 1.24 -58.89
CA ASP A 14 13.81 2.47 -58.11
C ASP A 14 12.52 2.82 -57.33
N TRP A 15 11.35 2.48 -57.87
CA TRP A 15 10.08 2.61 -57.16
C TRP A 15 10.00 1.63 -55.98
N ARG A 16 10.36 0.35 -56.17
CA ARG A 16 10.39 -0.66 -55.10
C ARG A 16 11.36 -0.29 -53.96
N ASP A 17 12.55 0.20 -54.30
CA ASP A 17 13.52 0.67 -53.29
C ASP A 17 12.97 1.86 -52.49
N ARG A 18 12.28 2.82 -53.14
CA ARG A 18 11.63 3.94 -52.46
C ARG A 18 10.51 3.50 -51.52
N VAL A 19 9.66 2.56 -51.96
CA VAL A 19 8.59 1.98 -51.14
C VAL A 19 9.17 1.22 -49.94
N ALA A 20 10.22 0.43 -50.14
CA ALA A 20 10.93 -0.27 -49.06
C ALA A 20 11.52 0.71 -48.03
N ALA A 21 12.17 1.78 -48.48
CA ALA A 21 12.72 2.81 -47.60
C ALA A 21 11.61 3.53 -46.80
N GLN A 22 10.47 3.82 -47.43
CA GLN A 22 9.31 4.42 -46.76
C GLN A 22 8.72 3.50 -45.67
N ARG A 23 8.59 2.19 -45.95
CA ARG A 23 8.13 1.20 -44.96
C ARG A 23 9.12 1.05 -43.81
N ASP A 24 10.41 1.04 -44.07
CA ASP A 24 11.45 1.01 -43.03
C ASP A 24 11.34 2.25 -42.11
N ALA A 25 11.20 3.45 -42.67
CA ALA A 25 11.04 4.68 -41.90
C ALA A 25 9.77 4.65 -41.02
N THR A 26 8.66 4.12 -41.56
CA THR A 26 7.42 3.95 -40.78
C THR A 26 7.61 2.92 -39.66
N SER A 27 8.36 1.85 -39.91
CA SER A 27 8.66 0.81 -38.92
C SER A 27 9.53 1.35 -37.78
N GLN A 28 10.54 2.19 -38.11
CA GLN A 28 11.35 2.86 -37.10
C GLN A 28 10.51 3.75 -36.19
N ARG A 29 9.57 4.53 -36.75
CA ARG A 29 8.66 5.37 -35.96
C ARG A 29 7.76 4.54 -35.04
N ARG A 30 7.26 3.39 -35.51
CA ARG A 30 6.48 2.46 -34.68
C ARG A 30 7.32 1.85 -33.56
N ASP A 31 8.54 1.43 -33.86
CA ASP A 31 9.45 0.86 -32.86
C ASP A 31 9.81 1.89 -31.78
N GLN A 32 10.02 3.16 -32.15
CA GLN A 32 10.19 4.28 -31.22
C GLN A 32 8.94 4.51 -30.37
N ALA A 33 7.75 4.55 -30.99
CA ALA A 33 6.49 4.71 -30.25
C ALA A 33 6.23 3.54 -29.29
N ALA A 34 6.58 2.31 -29.67
CA ALA A 34 6.51 1.15 -28.78
C ALA A 34 7.45 1.29 -27.58
N ALA A 35 8.70 1.73 -27.81
CA ALA A 35 9.65 1.97 -26.73
C ALA A 35 9.16 3.04 -25.75
N SER A 36 8.66 4.18 -26.24
CA SER A 36 8.10 5.23 -25.36
C SER A 36 6.89 4.75 -24.55
N ARG A 37 6.06 3.84 -25.11
CA ARG A 37 4.95 3.22 -24.36
C ARG A 37 5.46 2.27 -23.27
N ASP A 38 6.50 1.50 -23.55
CA ASP A 38 7.11 0.61 -22.56
C ASP A 38 7.71 1.42 -21.40
N GLU A 39 8.39 2.53 -21.68
CA GLU A 39 8.89 3.46 -20.65
C GLU A 39 7.77 4.04 -19.79
N ALA A 40 6.69 4.53 -20.42
CA ALA A 40 5.52 5.03 -19.69
C ALA A 40 4.83 3.95 -18.84
N ALA A 41 4.80 2.71 -19.32
CA ALA A 41 4.29 1.56 -18.58
C ALA A 41 5.18 1.20 -17.37
N GLN A 42 6.50 1.27 -17.51
CA GLN A 42 7.43 1.08 -16.39
C GLN A 42 7.21 2.14 -15.31
N HIS A 43 7.15 3.42 -15.70
CA HIS A 43 6.98 4.52 -14.77
C HIS A 43 5.68 4.42 -13.94
N ARG A 44 4.58 3.97 -14.56
CA ARG A 44 3.31 3.72 -13.85
C ARG A 44 3.38 2.51 -12.92
N ASP A 45 4.05 1.44 -13.33
CA ASP A 45 4.22 0.27 -12.48
C ASP A 45 5.06 0.61 -11.23
N GLU A 46 6.11 1.44 -11.38
CA GLU A 46 6.89 1.96 -10.26
C GLU A 46 6.03 2.78 -9.30
N GLN A 47 5.21 3.71 -9.80
CA GLN A 47 4.28 4.50 -8.98
C GLN A 47 3.22 3.64 -8.28
N ALA A 48 2.75 2.57 -8.92
CA ALA A 48 1.85 1.59 -8.31
C ALA A 48 2.56 0.83 -7.17
N ASP A 49 3.81 0.42 -7.37
CA ASP A 49 4.59 -0.31 -6.38
C ASP A 49 4.94 0.58 -5.17
N GLU A 50 5.28 1.85 -5.39
CA GLU A 50 5.52 2.83 -4.32
C GLU A 50 4.26 3.02 -3.44
N ARG A 51 3.08 3.16 -4.05
CA ARG A 51 1.81 3.25 -3.29
C ARG A 51 1.50 1.97 -2.53
N ASP A 52 1.69 0.81 -3.15
CA ASP A 52 1.51 -0.48 -2.48
C ASP A 52 2.46 -0.64 -1.29
N GLN A 53 3.71 -0.18 -1.39
CA GLN A 53 4.68 -0.19 -0.30
C GLN A 53 4.26 0.76 0.83
N ALA A 54 3.89 2.01 0.51
CA ALA A 54 3.42 2.97 1.49
C ALA A 54 2.21 2.44 2.26
N ALA A 55 1.24 1.84 1.56
CA ALA A 55 0.06 1.23 2.18
C ALA A 55 0.42 0.06 3.13
N ARG A 56 1.44 -0.75 2.79
CA ARG A 56 1.91 -1.83 3.67
C ARG A 56 2.58 -1.30 4.93
N THR A 57 3.40 -0.27 4.81
CA THR A 57 4.05 0.39 5.95
C THR A 57 3.01 0.97 6.89
N GLN A 58 2.04 1.72 6.37
CA GLN A 58 0.95 2.28 7.18
C GLN A 58 0.12 1.19 7.87
N ALA A 59 -0.19 0.09 7.18
CA ALA A 59 -0.92 -1.03 7.76
C ALA A 59 -0.16 -1.68 8.92
N ARG A 60 1.17 -1.78 8.80
CA ARG A 60 2.05 -2.30 9.86
C ARG A 60 2.09 -1.35 11.06
N GLU A 61 2.32 -0.06 10.83
CA GLU A 61 2.32 0.95 11.91
C GLU A 61 0.97 0.99 12.65
N GLY A 62 -0.14 0.87 11.92
CA GLY A 62 -1.47 0.78 12.53
C GLY A 62 -1.65 -0.50 13.37
N HIS A 63 -1.03 -1.62 12.99
CA HIS A 63 -1.04 -2.83 13.80
C HIS A 63 -0.21 -2.68 15.08
N GLU A 64 1.01 -2.15 14.97
CA GLU A 64 1.90 -1.92 16.12
C GLU A 64 1.22 -0.97 17.14
N ARG A 65 0.57 0.09 16.65
CA ARG A 65 -0.21 1.01 17.50
C ARG A 65 -1.34 0.32 18.26
N ARG A 66 -2.11 -0.56 17.61
CA ARG A 66 -3.17 -1.34 18.27
C ARG A 66 -2.62 -2.26 19.34
N GLU A 67 -1.47 -2.90 19.09
CA GLU A 67 -0.84 -3.75 20.10
C GLU A 67 -0.42 -2.94 21.34
N GLU A 68 0.14 -1.74 21.15
CA GLU A 68 0.47 -0.82 22.24
C GLU A 68 -0.77 -0.39 23.03
N GLU A 69 -1.86 -0.05 22.34
CA GLU A 69 -3.15 0.26 22.97
C GLU A 69 -3.67 -0.92 23.80
N ASP A 70 -3.70 -2.12 23.22
CA ASP A 70 -4.15 -3.33 23.92
C ASP A 70 -3.28 -3.69 25.13
N THR A 71 -1.98 -3.37 25.10
CA THR A 71 -1.13 -3.52 26.30
C THR A 71 -1.46 -2.48 27.37
N THR A 72 -1.78 -1.25 26.96
CA THR A 72 -2.17 -0.17 27.88
C THR A 72 -3.50 -0.48 28.55
N ASP A 73 -4.47 -0.98 27.78
CA ASP A 73 -5.78 -1.40 28.28
C ASP A 73 -5.65 -2.54 29.30
N ARG A 74 -4.82 -3.55 29.01
CA ARG A 74 -4.54 -4.64 29.96
C ARG A 74 -3.96 -4.11 31.27
N ARG A 75 -2.97 -3.21 31.20
CA ARG A 75 -2.39 -2.59 32.41
C ARG A 75 -3.42 -1.80 33.21
N LEU A 76 -4.28 -1.05 32.53
CA LEU A 76 -5.31 -0.25 33.18
C LEU A 76 -6.40 -1.11 33.84
N HIS A 77 -6.79 -2.20 33.17
CA HIS A 77 -7.67 -3.22 33.73
C HIS A 77 -7.05 -3.85 35.00
N ASP A 78 -5.77 -4.19 34.98
CA ASP A 78 -5.08 -4.76 36.14
C ASP A 78 -5.03 -3.77 37.32
N LEU A 79 -4.80 -2.48 37.05
CA LEU A 79 -4.82 -1.44 38.09
C LEU A 79 -6.21 -1.26 38.72
N LEU A 80 -7.27 -1.28 37.90
CA LEU A 80 -8.66 -1.24 38.37
C LEU A 80 -8.98 -2.45 39.23
N TRP A 81 -8.56 -3.64 38.80
CA TRP A 81 -8.75 -4.86 39.55
C TRP A 81 -8.02 -4.83 40.89
N ALA A 82 -6.77 -4.35 40.92
CA ALA A 82 -6.02 -4.17 42.15
C ALA A 82 -6.70 -3.18 43.12
N ALA A 83 -7.27 -2.07 42.61
CA ALA A 83 -8.02 -1.13 43.44
C ALA A 83 -9.28 -1.77 44.04
N GLU A 84 -10.04 -2.53 43.24
CA GLU A 84 -11.21 -3.29 43.71
C GLU A 84 -10.85 -4.31 44.80
N LEU A 85 -9.71 -4.99 44.68
CA LEU A 85 -9.22 -5.90 45.72
C LEU A 85 -8.91 -5.17 47.03
N ARG A 86 -8.26 -3.99 46.97
CA ARG A 86 -7.99 -3.17 48.16
C ARG A 86 -9.27 -2.72 48.87
N ASP A 87 -10.29 -2.34 48.10
CA ASP A 87 -11.59 -1.95 48.66
C ASP A 87 -12.26 -3.13 49.39
N ARG A 88 -12.23 -4.33 48.80
CA ARG A 88 -12.75 -5.54 49.46
C ARG A 88 -12.00 -5.88 50.75
N ASP A 89 -10.69 -5.65 50.77
CA ASP A 89 -9.90 -5.82 51.99
C ASP A 89 -10.22 -4.78 53.06
N ALA A 90 -10.46 -3.52 52.68
CA ALA A 90 -10.92 -2.48 53.59
C ALA A 90 -12.31 -2.83 54.18
N GLU A 91 -13.26 -3.25 53.34
CA GLU A 91 -14.58 -3.71 53.80
C GLU A 91 -14.50 -4.91 54.75
N ARG A 92 -13.59 -5.86 54.48
CA ARG A 92 -13.35 -7.01 55.37
C ARG A 92 -12.88 -6.53 56.74
N ARG A 93 -11.88 -5.64 56.78
CA ARG A 93 -11.34 -5.06 58.02
C ARG A 93 -12.40 -4.30 58.81
N ASP A 94 -13.26 -3.52 58.14
CA ASP A 94 -14.37 -2.81 58.77
C ASP A 94 -15.35 -3.77 59.44
N ARG A 95 -15.77 -4.84 58.74
CA ARG A 95 -16.65 -5.87 59.31
C ARG A 95 -16.01 -6.58 60.51
N ASP A 96 -14.70 -6.81 60.49
CA ASP A 96 -13.96 -7.38 61.63
C ASP A 96 -13.87 -6.43 62.82
N ALA A 97 -13.68 -5.13 62.57
CA ALA A 97 -13.66 -4.11 63.62
C ALA A 97 -15.04 -3.95 64.27
N GLU A 98 -16.12 -3.94 63.48
CA GLU A 98 -17.50 -3.94 63.99
C GLU A 98 -17.80 -5.16 64.85
N ARG A 99 -17.37 -6.36 64.42
CA ARG A 99 -17.50 -7.59 65.22
C ARG A 99 -16.78 -7.47 66.56
N ARG A 100 -15.53 -6.99 66.57
CA ARG A 100 -14.72 -6.81 67.80
C ARG A 100 -15.36 -5.79 68.74
N HIS A 101 -15.81 -4.66 68.21
CA HIS A 101 -16.52 -3.64 69.00
C HIS A 101 -17.79 -4.21 69.64
N GLY A 102 -18.56 -5.03 68.91
CA GLY A 102 -19.76 -5.69 69.45
C GLY A 102 -19.48 -6.68 70.58
N LEU A 103 -18.27 -7.25 70.66
CA LEU A 103 -17.83 -8.12 71.75
C LEU A 103 -17.37 -7.31 72.98
N LEU A 104 -16.71 -6.16 72.76
CA LEU A 104 -16.19 -5.30 73.83
C LEU A 104 -17.29 -4.56 74.61
N THR A 105 -18.42 -4.24 73.98
CA THR A 105 -19.56 -3.63 74.68
C THR A 105 -20.17 -4.49 75.78
N TRP A 106 -19.76 -5.76 75.91
CA TRP A 106 -20.18 -6.68 76.96
C TRP A 106 -19.26 -6.73 78.20
N ASP A 107 -18.01 -6.26 78.14
CA ASP A 107 -17.00 -6.45 79.21
C ASP A 107 -16.40 -5.11 79.69
N GLY A 108 -16.95 -4.55 80.78
CA GLY A 108 -16.89 -3.12 81.12
C GLY A 108 -15.57 -2.52 81.64
N ALA A 109 -14.43 -3.24 81.65
CA ALA A 109 -13.23 -2.80 82.39
C ALA A 109 -12.04 -2.29 81.54
N GLY A 110 -11.99 -2.55 80.23
CA GLY A 110 -10.92 -2.11 79.30
C GLY A 110 -11.24 -0.87 78.44
N MET A 111 -12.44 -0.30 78.64
CA MET A 111 -13.19 0.49 77.65
C MET A 111 -12.53 1.76 77.09
N ALA A 112 -11.79 2.52 77.90
CA ALA A 112 -11.35 3.86 77.47
C ALA A 112 -10.16 3.85 76.49
N ALA A 113 -9.14 3.03 76.77
CA ALA A 113 -7.97 2.92 75.89
C ALA A 113 -8.33 2.22 74.57
N GLU A 114 -9.18 1.19 74.65
CA GLU A 114 -9.61 0.40 73.49
C GLU A 114 -10.60 1.17 72.61
N ALA A 115 -11.49 1.98 73.18
CA ALA A 115 -12.35 2.90 72.41
C ALA A 115 -11.55 3.98 71.66
N THR A 116 -10.44 4.45 72.25
CA THR A 116 -9.57 5.46 71.60
C THR A 116 -8.81 4.86 70.41
N LEU A 117 -8.31 3.64 70.54
CA LEU A 117 -7.69 2.90 69.43
C LEU A 117 -8.69 2.60 68.31
N LEU A 118 -9.90 2.15 68.66
CA LEU A 118 -10.99 1.93 67.70
C LEU A 118 -11.40 3.21 66.97
N ALA A 119 -11.42 4.37 67.64
CA ALA A 119 -11.70 5.65 67.00
C ALA A 119 -10.61 6.02 65.97
N ALA A 120 -9.34 5.86 66.35
CA ALA A 120 -8.21 6.09 65.44
C ALA A 120 -8.22 5.14 64.23
N GLU A 121 -8.55 3.86 64.43
CA GLU A 121 -8.71 2.89 63.34
C GLU A 121 -9.85 3.30 62.38
N ARG A 122 -10.96 3.83 62.90
CA ARG A 122 -12.10 4.30 62.08
C ARG A 122 -11.76 5.55 61.28
N ASP A 123 -11.02 6.49 61.86
CA ASP A 123 -10.55 7.69 61.17
C ASP A 123 -9.56 7.32 60.05
N GLN A 124 -8.65 6.37 60.30
CA GLN A 124 -7.75 5.85 59.28
C GLN A 124 -8.53 5.15 58.15
N ALA A 125 -9.52 4.31 58.47
CA ALA A 125 -10.37 3.66 57.49
C ALA A 125 -11.22 4.66 56.68
N ALA A 126 -11.63 5.78 57.28
CA ALA A 126 -12.32 6.86 56.56
C ALA A 126 -11.39 7.59 55.59
N ALA A 127 -10.15 7.87 56.00
CA ALA A 127 -9.13 8.47 55.14
C ALA A 127 -8.75 7.54 53.96
N GLU A 128 -8.56 6.24 54.21
CA GLU A 128 -8.31 5.23 53.16
C GLU A 128 -9.46 5.19 52.14
N ARG A 129 -10.72 5.27 52.59
CA ARG A 129 -11.90 5.30 51.70
C ARG A 129 -11.97 6.56 50.86
N GLU A 130 -11.67 7.72 51.44
CA GLU A 130 -11.66 8.97 50.67
C GLU A 130 -10.56 8.96 49.62
N GLN A 131 -9.36 8.47 49.97
CA GLN A 131 -8.28 8.29 49.01
C GLN A 131 -8.68 7.33 47.88
N ASN A 132 -9.28 6.17 48.20
CA ASN A 132 -9.77 5.24 47.18
C ASN A 132 -10.86 5.86 46.29
N ARG A 133 -11.70 6.74 46.84
CA ARG A 133 -12.70 7.50 46.08
C ARG A 133 -12.05 8.45 45.06
N LEU A 134 -11.04 9.19 45.50
CA LEU A 134 -10.26 10.09 44.65
C LEU A 134 -9.50 9.32 43.57
N ASP A 135 -8.83 8.22 43.94
CA ASP A 135 -8.12 7.35 43.01
C ASP A 135 -9.07 6.80 41.92
N ARG A 136 -10.26 6.31 42.29
CA ARG A 136 -11.29 5.84 41.34
C ARG A 136 -11.77 6.98 40.43
N ALA A 137 -11.94 8.18 40.96
CA ALA A 137 -12.37 9.34 40.17
C ALA A 137 -11.30 9.72 39.13
N GLU A 138 -10.03 9.72 39.51
CA GLU A 138 -8.93 10.01 38.59
C GLU A 138 -8.75 8.89 37.56
N ILE A 139 -8.84 7.62 37.95
CA ILE A 139 -8.78 6.50 37.00
C ILE A 139 -9.91 6.60 35.96
N ARG A 140 -11.14 6.95 36.38
CA ARG A 140 -12.25 7.19 35.45
C ARG A 140 -12.01 8.36 34.51
N ARG A 141 -11.40 9.45 35.00
CA ARG A 141 -11.03 10.60 34.17
C ARG A 141 -10.01 10.20 33.11
N LEU A 142 -8.98 9.46 33.50
CA LEU A 142 -7.94 8.95 32.59
C LEU A 142 -8.53 7.98 31.55
N LEU A 143 -9.40 7.06 31.96
CA LEU A 143 -10.12 6.16 31.05
C LEU A 143 -10.91 6.91 29.97
N ASN A 144 -11.68 7.93 30.37
CA ASN A 144 -12.46 8.72 29.43
C ASN A 144 -11.55 9.49 28.47
N ALA A 145 -10.45 10.06 28.95
CA ALA A 145 -9.47 10.74 28.09
C ALA A 145 -8.83 9.78 27.08
N LEU A 146 -8.44 8.57 27.52
CA LEU A 146 -7.91 7.53 26.63
C LEU A 146 -8.95 7.08 25.59
N ARG A 147 -10.21 6.94 25.98
CA ARG A 147 -11.29 6.57 25.07
C ARG A 147 -11.49 7.60 23.96
N GLU A 148 -11.49 8.89 24.29
CA GLU A 148 -11.62 9.95 23.29
C GLU A 148 -10.43 9.98 22.32
N LEU A 149 -9.21 9.78 22.83
CA LEU A 149 -8.01 9.63 22.00
C LEU A 149 -8.14 8.43 21.05
N ARG A 150 -8.62 7.29 21.55
CA ARG A 150 -8.81 6.08 20.74
C ARG A 150 -9.86 6.27 19.65
N LEU A 151 -11.00 6.88 19.98
CA LEU A 151 -12.01 7.23 18.98
C LEU A 151 -11.47 8.21 17.92
N GLY A 152 -10.51 9.05 18.29
CA GLY A 152 -9.75 9.86 17.33
C GLY A 152 -8.90 8.99 16.40
N ALA A 153 -8.08 8.12 16.99
CA ALA A 153 -7.19 7.22 16.27
C ALA A 153 -7.94 6.25 15.34
N ASP A 154 -9.06 5.68 15.78
CA ASP A 154 -9.90 4.78 14.98
C ASP A 154 -10.44 5.49 13.73
N ARG A 155 -10.91 6.74 13.87
CA ARG A 155 -11.39 7.54 12.74
C ARG A 155 -10.26 7.86 11.76
N GLU A 156 -9.06 8.16 12.27
CA GLU A 156 -7.89 8.36 11.42
C GLU A 156 -7.49 7.08 10.70
N GLU A 157 -7.57 5.94 11.38
CA GLU A 157 -7.28 4.65 10.79
C GLU A 157 -8.29 4.28 9.69
N ASP A 158 -9.57 4.54 9.92
CA ASP A 158 -10.60 4.30 8.91
C ASP A 158 -10.38 5.17 7.67
N ARG A 159 -10.02 6.45 7.84
CA ARG A 159 -9.60 7.31 6.71
C ARG A 159 -8.37 6.75 6.01
N ALA A 160 -7.38 6.27 6.76
CA ALA A 160 -6.18 5.67 6.19
C ALA A 160 -6.52 4.39 5.40
N ARG A 161 -7.43 3.55 5.89
CA ARG A 161 -7.94 2.37 5.18
C ARG A 161 -8.67 2.75 3.90
N GLU A 162 -9.54 3.77 3.94
CA GLU A 162 -10.24 4.28 2.75
C GLU A 162 -9.25 4.79 1.70
N ASN A 163 -8.26 5.58 2.12
CA ASN A 163 -7.20 6.06 1.24
C ASN A 163 -6.40 4.90 0.63
N ALA A 164 -6.02 3.91 1.45
CA ALA A 164 -5.30 2.72 0.97
C ALA A 164 -6.12 1.89 -0.03
N LEU A 165 -7.45 1.82 0.14
CA LEU A 165 -8.34 1.20 -0.85
C LEU A 165 -8.38 2.00 -2.16
N GLY A 166 -8.39 3.34 -2.07
CA GLY A 166 -8.23 4.23 -3.21
C GLY A 166 -6.92 3.99 -3.95
N ASP A 167 -5.80 3.95 -3.23
CA ASP A 167 -4.47 3.72 -3.78
C ASP A 167 -4.33 2.35 -4.44
N ARG A 168 -4.91 1.29 -3.85
CA ARG A 168 -4.94 -0.04 -4.46
C ARG A 168 -5.73 -0.07 -5.76
N ARG A 169 -6.88 0.63 -5.81
CA ARG A 169 -7.68 0.74 -7.05
C ARG A 169 -6.88 1.45 -8.12
N ALA A 170 -6.31 2.60 -7.80
CA ALA A 170 -5.51 3.37 -8.74
C ALA A 170 -4.27 2.60 -9.21
N SER A 171 -3.58 1.89 -8.31
CA SER A 171 -2.46 0.98 -8.67
C SER A 171 -2.90 -0.15 -9.60
N SER A 172 -4.10 -0.70 -9.41
CA SER A 172 -4.65 -1.72 -10.31
C SER A 172 -4.98 -1.15 -11.71
N GLU A 173 -5.44 0.10 -11.77
CA GLU A 173 -5.74 0.80 -13.01
C GLU A 173 -4.45 1.12 -13.78
N ASP A 174 -3.42 1.57 -13.07
CA ASP A 174 -2.10 1.84 -13.66
C ASP A 174 -1.48 0.58 -14.25
N ARG A 175 -1.49 -0.54 -13.51
CA ARG A 175 -0.99 -1.82 -14.04
C ARG A 175 -1.80 -2.32 -15.24
N ARG A 176 -3.12 -2.10 -15.26
CA ARG A 176 -3.96 -2.42 -16.44
C ARG A 176 -3.59 -1.55 -17.64
N ALA A 177 -3.37 -0.26 -17.41
CA ALA A 177 -2.99 0.67 -18.47
C ALA A 177 -1.57 0.36 -19.00
N SER A 178 -0.63 0.02 -18.11
CA SER A 178 0.70 -0.49 -18.46
C SER A 178 0.63 -1.77 -19.31
N ALA A 179 -0.23 -2.72 -18.93
CA ALA A 179 -0.45 -3.93 -19.72
C ALA A 179 -1.02 -3.63 -21.12
N ALA A 180 -1.95 -2.67 -21.22
CA ALA A 180 -2.50 -2.23 -22.49
C ALA A 180 -1.44 -1.58 -23.39
N ASP A 181 -0.56 -0.75 -22.83
CA ASP A 181 0.50 -0.07 -23.57
C ASP A 181 1.57 -1.05 -24.08
N ARG A 182 2.00 -2.01 -23.26
CA ARG A 182 2.87 -3.11 -23.70
C ARG A 182 2.24 -3.92 -24.82
N ALA A 183 0.96 -4.26 -24.70
CA ALA A 183 0.23 -4.99 -25.74
C ALA A 183 0.13 -4.19 -27.05
N ALA A 184 -0.03 -2.87 -26.98
CA ALA A 184 0.02 -1.99 -28.15
C ALA A 184 1.44 -1.93 -28.75
N GLY A 185 2.48 -1.79 -27.93
CA GLY A 185 3.88 -1.83 -28.35
C GLY A 185 4.25 -3.13 -29.05
N ASP A 186 3.76 -4.27 -28.57
CA ASP A 186 3.97 -5.57 -29.22
C ASP A 186 3.29 -5.67 -30.59
N ARG A 187 2.09 -5.10 -30.75
CA ARG A 187 1.43 -5.03 -32.05
C ARG A 187 2.23 -4.16 -33.03
N ASP A 188 2.75 -3.03 -32.56
CA ASP A 188 3.60 -2.14 -33.37
C ASP A 188 4.87 -2.85 -33.81
N ARG A 189 5.59 -3.52 -32.89
CA ARG A 189 6.78 -4.33 -33.20
C ARG A 189 6.49 -5.44 -34.21
N ARG A 190 5.35 -6.14 -34.07
CA ARG A 190 4.92 -7.18 -35.04
C ARG A 190 4.67 -6.58 -36.43
N ALA A 191 4.00 -5.43 -36.49
CA ALA A 191 3.75 -4.73 -37.75
C ALA A 191 5.05 -4.24 -38.39
N SER A 192 5.98 -3.69 -37.61
CA SER A 192 7.34 -3.33 -38.06
C SER A 192 8.11 -4.53 -38.59
N ALA A 193 8.00 -5.70 -37.95
CA ALA A 193 8.65 -6.92 -38.41
C ALA A 193 8.10 -7.39 -39.77
N MET A 194 6.79 -7.29 -39.99
CA MET A 194 6.18 -7.58 -41.29
C MET A 194 6.64 -6.60 -42.37
N ASN A 195 6.61 -5.29 -42.09
CA ASN A 195 7.12 -4.26 -43.00
C ASN A 195 8.59 -4.48 -43.39
N ARG A 196 9.44 -4.88 -42.44
CA ARG A 196 10.85 -5.20 -42.71
C ARG A 196 10.99 -6.41 -43.62
N ARG A 197 10.16 -7.46 -43.44
CA ARG A 197 10.13 -8.63 -44.35
C ARG A 197 9.71 -8.22 -45.76
N GLU A 198 8.64 -7.43 -45.91
CA GLU A 198 8.19 -6.94 -47.22
C GLU A 198 9.24 -6.06 -47.89
N SER A 199 9.87 -5.17 -47.14
CA SER A 199 10.93 -4.29 -47.64
C SER A 199 12.19 -5.07 -48.04
N SER A 200 12.46 -6.21 -47.40
CA SER A 200 13.51 -7.14 -47.83
C SER A 200 13.14 -7.79 -49.16
N THR A 201 11.90 -8.27 -49.32
CA THR A 201 11.41 -8.85 -50.58
C THR A 201 11.48 -7.85 -51.72
N ASP A 202 11.06 -6.60 -51.50
CA ASP A 202 11.08 -5.56 -52.53
C ASP A 202 12.51 -5.22 -52.97
N ARG A 203 13.45 -5.11 -52.01
CA ARG A 203 14.88 -4.91 -52.31
C ARG A 203 15.49 -6.10 -53.04
N GLN A 204 15.14 -7.34 -52.68
CA GLN A 204 15.59 -8.54 -53.39
C GLN A 204 15.09 -8.55 -54.83
N ALA A 205 13.81 -8.22 -55.07
CA ALA A 205 13.25 -8.13 -56.41
C ALA A 205 13.91 -7.01 -57.24
N ALA A 206 14.13 -5.84 -56.65
CA ALA A 206 14.84 -4.73 -57.30
C ALA A 206 16.30 -5.11 -57.63
N ALA A 207 17.00 -5.79 -56.71
CA ALA A 207 18.34 -6.30 -56.94
C ALA A 207 18.37 -7.34 -58.07
N GLY A 208 17.43 -8.29 -58.09
CA GLY A 208 17.30 -9.29 -59.16
C GLY A 208 17.06 -8.68 -60.55
N ARG A 209 16.25 -7.62 -60.63
CA ARG A 209 16.05 -6.87 -61.89
C ARG A 209 17.33 -6.17 -62.33
N ARG A 210 18.07 -5.55 -61.40
CA ARG A 210 19.37 -4.90 -61.68
C ARG A 210 20.42 -5.90 -62.15
N THR A 211 20.49 -7.09 -61.55
CA THR A 211 21.44 -8.14 -61.96
C THR A 211 21.06 -8.78 -63.30
N ALA A 212 19.76 -9.06 -63.53
CA ALA A 212 19.27 -9.56 -64.81
C ALA A 212 19.57 -8.59 -65.96
N ARG A 213 19.49 -7.28 -65.71
CA ARG A 213 19.92 -6.25 -66.68
C ARG A 213 21.42 -6.30 -66.97
N ARG A 214 22.26 -6.52 -65.97
CA ARG A 214 23.73 -6.59 -66.14
C ARG A 214 24.19 -7.83 -66.90
N LEU A 215 23.41 -8.91 -66.85
CA LEU A 215 23.76 -10.21 -67.45
C LEU A 215 23.20 -10.43 -68.86
N LYS A 216 22.31 -9.56 -69.36
CA LYS A 216 21.93 -9.57 -70.78
C LYS A 216 23.08 -8.95 -71.59
N PRO A 217 23.85 -9.73 -72.38
CA PRO A 217 24.84 -9.17 -73.27
C PRO A 217 24.15 -8.24 -74.27
N GLU A 218 24.85 -7.16 -74.64
CA GLU A 218 24.50 -6.33 -75.79
C GLU A 218 24.77 -7.13 -77.06
N ASP A 219 23.92 -8.12 -77.33
CA ASP A 219 23.83 -8.71 -78.67
C ASP A 219 23.03 -7.71 -79.51
N ASP A 220 23.76 -6.84 -80.22
CA ASP A 220 23.50 -6.38 -81.59
C ASP A 220 24.19 -5.02 -81.84
N ASP A 221 25.51 -5.06 -81.98
CA ASP A 221 26.25 -4.17 -82.88
C ASP A 221 27.19 -5.06 -83.71
N THR A 222 26.60 -5.78 -84.66
CA THR A 222 27.37 -6.35 -85.78
C THR A 222 26.97 -5.56 -87.03
N PRO A 223 27.93 -4.93 -87.72
CA PRO A 223 27.69 -3.94 -88.78
C PRO A 223 27.01 -4.49 -90.04
#